data_AF-A0A7S0RU69-F1
#
_entry.id   AF-A0A7S0RU69-F1
#
_cell.length_a   1.000
_cell.length_b   1.000
_cell.length_c   1.000
_cell.angle_alpha   90.00
_cell.angle_beta   90.00
_cell.angle_gamma   90.00
#
_symmetry.space_group_name_H-M   'P 1'
#
loop_
_entity.id
_entity.type
_entity.pdbx_description
1 polymer ?
#
loop_
_entity_poly.entity_id
_entity_poly.type
_entity_poly.pdbx_seq_one_letter_code
_entity_poly.pdbx_strand_id
1 'polypeptide(L)'
;MAWASVTALLLYVGCYQVSFGPIAWLIVGEVFPMEVRSAAVGCATITNFGSNFLVSLALPIVQETLGLGKTYLLFAGLAVAAIGSIAFTLPETKGKTLEEITEEFRK
;
A
#
# COMPACT_ATOMS: atom_id res chain seq x y z
N MET A 1 -25.70 13.76 9.92
CA MET A 1 -24.22 13.76 9.91
C MET A 1 -23.64 12.36 10.10
N ALA A 2 -24.06 11.56 11.10
CA ALA A 2 -23.52 10.22 11.33
C ALA A 2 -23.56 9.27 10.11
N TRP A 3 -24.69 9.21 9.38
CA TRP A 3 -24.82 8.37 8.18
C TRP A 3 -23.85 8.76 7.06
N ALA A 4 -23.60 10.06 6.85
CA ALA A 4 -22.64 10.53 5.85
C ALA A 4 -21.19 10.13 6.18
N SER A 5 -20.81 10.20 7.46
CA SER A 5 -19.50 9.73 7.94
C SER A 5 -19.35 8.22 7.76
N VAL A 6 -20.40 7.44 8.04
CA VAL A 6 -20.38 5.98 7.86
C VAL A 6 -20.28 5.61 6.37
N THR A 7 -21.04 6.27 5.50
CA THR A 7 -20.96 6.02 4.05
C THR A 7 -19.59 6.39 3.48
N ALA A 8 -19.01 7.51 3.89
CA ALA A 8 -17.66 7.92 3.46
C ALA A 8 -16.60 6.92 3.94
N LEU A 9 -16.71 6.43 5.18
CA LEU A 9 -15.82 5.39 5.71
C LEU A 9 -15.94 4.08 4.92
N LEU A 10 -17.16 3.63 4.65
CA LEU A 10 -17.40 2.40 3.89
C LEU A 10 -16.89 2.49 2.45
N LEU A 11 -17.07 3.65 1.79
CA LEU A 11 -16.50 3.91 0.47
C LEU A 11 -14.97 3.87 0.50
N TYR A 12 -14.35 4.54 1.48
CA TYR A 12 -12.91 4.55 1.65
C TYR A 12 -12.36 3.12 1.85
N VAL A 13 -12.95 2.37 2.78
CA VAL A 13 -12.55 0.98 3.06
C VAL A 13 -12.81 0.09 1.85
N GLY A 14 -13.95 0.24 1.17
CA GLY A 14 -14.28 -0.51 -0.04
C GLY A 14 -13.28 -0.28 -1.16
N CYS A 15 -12.95 0.97 -1.47
CA CYS A 15 -11.94 1.32 -2.48
C CYS A 15 -10.56 0.77 -2.12
N TYR A 16 -10.18 0.83 -0.84
CA TYR A 16 -8.91 0.29 -0.34
C TYR A 16 -8.84 -1.24 -0.50
N GLN A 17 -9.92 -1.94 -0.16
CA GLN A 17 -10.01 -3.40 -0.26
C GLN A 17 -10.07 -3.91 -1.71
N VAL A 18 -10.57 -3.11 -2.65
CA VAL A 18 -10.60 -3.49 -4.08
C VAL A 18 -9.29 -3.15 -4.79
N SER A 19 -8.59 -2.10 -4.35
CA SER A 19 -7.37 -1.63 -5.01
C SER A 19 -6.12 -2.08 -4.25
N PHE A 20 -5.77 -1.38 -3.19
CA PHE A 20 -4.45 -1.47 -2.58
C PHE A 20 -4.17 -2.81 -1.91
N GLY A 21 -5.17 -3.37 -1.22
CA GLY A 21 -5.04 -4.63 -0.52
C GLY A 21 -4.63 -5.78 -1.44
N PRO A 22 -5.50 -6.20 -2.38
CA PRO A 22 -5.22 -7.34 -3.25
C PRO A 22 -4.10 -7.05 -4.25
N ILE A 23 -4.05 -5.85 -4.84
CA ILE A 23 -3.05 -5.54 -5.89
C ILE A 23 -1.63 -5.59 -5.34
N ALA A 24 -1.38 -5.09 -4.13
CA ALA A 24 -0.03 -5.12 -3.55
C ALA A 24 0.50 -6.55 -3.39
N TRP A 25 -0.36 -7.49 -2.99
CA TRP A 25 0.01 -8.91 -2.89
C TRP A 25 0.10 -9.59 -4.26
N LEU A 26 -0.73 -9.17 -5.21
CA LEU A 26 -0.78 -9.72 -6.56
C LEU A 26 0.51 -9.38 -7.34
N ILE A 27 0.97 -8.13 -7.25
CA ILE A 27 2.22 -7.67 -7.88
C ILE A 27 3.44 -8.44 -7.35
N VAL A 28 3.52 -8.69 -6.03
CA VAL A 28 4.60 -9.52 -5.46
C VAL A 28 4.54 -10.96 -6.01
N GLY A 29 3.35 -11.44 -6.36
CA GLY A 29 3.18 -12.69 -7.09
C GLY A 29 3.68 -12.59 -8.55
N GLU A 30 3.30 -11.55 -9.28
CA GLU A 30 3.54 -11.42 -10.72
C GLU A 30 4.98 -11.01 -11.08
N VAL A 31 5.63 -10.20 -10.25
CA VAL A 31 6.97 -9.64 -10.54
C VAL A 31 8.10 -10.65 -10.28
N PHE A 32 7.93 -11.57 -9.33
CA PHE A 32 9.01 -12.44 -8.88
C PHE A 32 8.95 -13.85 -9.52
N PRO A 33 10.09 -14.39 -10.00
CA PRO A 33 10.14 -15.75 -10.55
C PRO A 33 9.83 -16.81 -9.48
N MET A 34 9.27 -17.95 -9.92
CA MET A 34 8.74 -19.00 -9.04
C MET A 34 9.72 -19.48 -7.96
N GLU A 35 11.02 -19.45 -8.24
CA GLU A 35 12.09 -19.90 -7.33
C GLU A 35 12.31 -18.98 -6.13
N VAL A 36 12.07 -17.67 -6.27
CA VAL A 36 12.29 -16.66 -5.21
C VAL A 36 10.99 -16.07 -4.69
N ARG A 37 9.83 -16.40 -5.29
CA ARG A 37 8.51 -15.87 -4.90
C ARG A 37 8.22 -16.06 -3.41
N SER A 38 8.53 -17.21 -2.84
CA SER A 38 8.32 -17.48 -1.41
C SER A 38 9.18 -16.59 -0.51
N ALA A 39 10.45 -16.33 -0.88
CA ALA A 39 11.31 -15.39 -0.15
C ALA A 39 10.84 -13.94 -0.31
N ALA A 40 10.42 -13.54 -1.52
CA ALA A 40 9.91 -12.20 -1.81
C ALA A 40 8.61 -11.91 -1.02
N VAL A 41 7.67 -12.86 -1.00
CA VAL A 41 6.45 -12.77 -0.18
C VAL A 41 6.78 -12.68 1.31
N GLY A 42 7.79 -13.42 1.77
CA GLY A 42 8.28 -13.33 3.15
C GLY A 42 8.81 -11.93 3.51
N CYS A 43 9.68 -11.36 2.68
CA CYS A 43 10.19 -9.99 2.86
C CYS A 43 9.07 -8.94 2.79
N ALA A 44 8.14 -9.07 1.85
CA ALA A 44 6.98 -8.19 1.73
C ALA A 44 6.12 -8.25 3.00
N THR A 45 5.89 -9.45 3.54
CA THR A 45 5.16 -9.67 4.79
C THR A 45 5.86 -9.01 5.97
N ILE A 46 7.16 -9.25 6.15
CA ILE A 46 7.93 -8.65 7.24
C ILE A 46 7.91 -7.12 7.15
N THR A 47 8.07 -6.57 5.94
CA THR A 47 8.01 -5.12 5.72
C THR A 47 6.63 -4.56 6.02
N ASN A 48 5.55 -5.26 5.62
CA ASN A 48 4.18 -4.85 5.86
C ASN A 48 3.85 -4.85 7.36
N PHE A 49 4.13 -5.96 8.05
CA PHE A 49 3.88 -6.09 9.49
C PHE A 49 4.80 -5.19 10.31
N GLY A 50 6.06 -5.04 9.92
CA GLY A 50 7.01 -4.12 10.56
C GLY A 50 6.57 -2.67 10.44
N SER A 51 6.11 -2.26 9.26
CA SER A 51 5.54 -0.92 9.04
C SER A 51 4.25 -0.73 9.83
N ASN A 52 3.37 -1.74 9.90
CA ASN A 52 2.15 -1.68 10.70
C ASN A 52 2.44 -1.54 12.20
N PHE A 53 3.46 -2.23 12.69
CA PHE A 53 3.94 -2.10 14.07
C PHE A 53 4.50 -0.70 14.34
N LEU A 54 5.34 -0.18 13.45
CA LEU A 54 5.89 1.17 13.57
C LEU A 54 4.79 2.24 13.58
N VAL A 55 3.81 2.12 12.68
CA VAL A 55 2.66 3.04 12.62
C VAL A 55 1.81 2.92 13.88
N SER A 56 1.59 1.72 14.40
CA SER A 56 0.84 1.52 15.65
C SER A 56 1.53 2.14 16.86
N LEU A 57 2.86 2.16 16.90
CA LEU A 57 3.63 2.86 17.94
C LEU A 57 3.66 4.38 17.75
N ALA A 58 3.77 4.85 16.50
CA ALA A 58 3.85 6.27 16.18
C ALA A 58 2.49 6.98 16.30
N LEU A 59 1.38 6.30 16.01
CA LEU A 59 0.02 6.82 16.06
C LEU A 59 -0.33 7.55 17.37
N PRO A 60 -0.16 6.94 18.56
CA PRO A 60 -0.48 7.61 19.82
C PRO A 60 0.38 8.86 20.05
N ILE A 61 1.67 8.82 19.69
CA ILE A 61 2.60 9.96 19.82
C ILE A 61 2.16 11.14 18.92
N VAL A 62 1.78 10.85 17.68
CA VAL A 62 1.32 11.85 16.72
C VAL A 62 -0.06 12.41 17.11
N GLN A 63 -0.95 11.56 17.63
CA GLN A 63 -2.25 11.99 18.12
C GLN A 63 -2.15 12.90 19.35
N GLU A 64 -1.23 12.62 20.27
CA GLU A 64 -0.98 13.43 21.46
C GLU A 64 -0.37 14.80 21.12
N THR A 65 0.49 14.87 20.11
CA THR A 65 1.22 16.09 19.73
C THR A 65 0.48 16.98 18.73
N LEU A 66 -0.19 16.41 17.72
CA LEU A 66 -0.85 17.17 16.64
C LEU A 66 -2.38 17.22 16.75
N GLY A 67 -2.99 16.36 17.57
CA GLY A 67 -4.44 16.19 17.64
C GLY A 67 -5.02 15.40 16.46
N LEU A 68 -6.21 14.84 16.66
CA LEU A 68 -6.87 13.91 15.70
C LEU A 68 -6.97 14.49 14.28
N GLY A 69 -7.44 15.72 14.12
CA GLY A 69 -7.70 16.32 12.81
C GLY A 69 -6.44 16.48 11.93
N LYS A 70 -5.32 16.90 12.51
CA LYS A 70 -4.06 17.08 11.78
C LYS A 70 -3.35 15.75 11.50
N THR A 71 -3.51 14.78 12.40
CA THR A 71 -3.01 13.42 12.20
C THR A 71 -3.63 12.79 10.96
N TYR A 72 -4.96 12.88 10.80
CA TYR A 72 -5.65 12.38 9.60
C TYR A 72 -5.18 13.06 8.31
N LEU A 73 -4.96 14.38 8.32
CA LEU A 73 -4.44 15.10 7.16
C LEU A 73 -3.01 14.66 6.79
N LEU A 74 -2.16 14.42 7.80
CA LEU A 74 -0.80 13.94 7.59
C LEU A 74 -0.80 12.54 6.96
N PHE A 75 -1.61 11.61 7.49
CA PHE A 75 -1.79 10.29 6.90
C PHE A 75 -2.40 10.33 5.49
N ALA A 76 -3.36 11.24 5.24
CA ALA A 76 -3.92 11.43 3.91
C ALA A 76 -2.86 11.92 2.91
N GLY A 77 -2.00 12.87 3.31
CA GLY A 77 -0.87 13.31 2.48
C GLY A 77 0.13 12.19 2.21
N LEU A 78 0.44 11.39 3.22
CA LEU A 78 1.31 10.21 3.09
C LEU A 78 0.73 9.16 2.14
N ALA A 79 -0.60 8.95 2.19
CA ALA A 79 -1.29 8.06 1.27
C ALA A 79 -1.23 8.55 -0.18
N VAL A 80 -1.42 9.85 -0.42
CA VAL A 80 -1.28 10.45 -1.76
C VAL A 80 0.15 10.32 -2.27
N ALA A 81 1.15 10.57 -1.43
CA ALA A 81 2.56 10.38 -1.78
C ALA A 81 2.86 8.91 -2.11
N ALA A 82 2.31 7.97 -1.34
CA ALA A 82 2.46 6.53 -1.61
C ALA A 82 1.82 6.12 -2.94
N ILE A 83 0.63 6.63 -3.26
CA ILE A 83 -0.02 6.42 -4.56
C ILE A 83 0.87 6.95 -5.69
N GLY A 84 1.43 8.16 -5.53
CA GLY A 84 2.36 8.73 -6.49
C GLY A 84 3.59 7.84 -6.69
N SER A 85 4.25 7.43 -5.60
CA SER A 85 5.41 6.54 -5.68
C SER A 85 5.10 5.22 -6.36
N ILE A 86 3.94 4.60 -6.10
CA ILE A 86 3.51 3.39 -6.80
C ILE A 86 3.33 3.66 -8.28
N ALA A 87 2.62 4.74 -8.66
CA ALA A 87 2.38 5.07 -10.06
C ALA A 87 3.68 5.36 -10.86
N PHE A 88 4.72 5.87 -10.21
CA PHE A 88 6.02 6.12 -10.85
C PHE A 88 6.98 4.92 -10.80
N THR A 89 6.89 4.06 -9.78
CA THR A 89 7.87 2.98 -9.54
C THR A 89 7.42 1.64 -10.07
N LEU A 90 6.10 1.39 -10.15
CA LEU A 90 5.55 0.13 -10.62
C LEU A 90 5.15 0.24 -12.10
N PRO A 91 5.86 -0.43 -13.02
CA PRO A 91 5.38 -0.61 -14.38
C PRO A 91 4.11 -1.48 -14.39
N GLU A 92 3.20 -1.21 -15.32
CA GLU A 92 1.93 -1.94 -15.44
C GLU A 92 2.20 -3.42 -15.76
N THR A 93 1.95 -4.31 -14.79
CA THR A 93 2.18 -5.77 -14.91
C THR A 93 1.08 -6.51 -15.68
N LYS A 94 -0.05 -5.84 -15.95
CA LYS A 94 -1.25 -6.47 -16.50
C LYS A 94 -1.03 -7.01 -17.92
N GLY A 95 -1.07 -8.34 -18.04
CA GLY A 95 -1.06 -9.04 -19.33
C GLY A 95 0.33 -9.19 -19.97
N LYS A 96 1.39 -8.90 -19.22
CA LYS A 96 2.79 -9.07 -19.66
C LYS A 96 3.40 -10.35 -19.10
N THR A 97 4.33 -10.92 -19.84
CA THR A 97 5.15 -12.05 -19.37
C THR A 97 6.21 -11.57 -18.36
N LEU A 98 6.71 -12.49 -17.53
CA LEU A 98 7.72 -12.20 -16.51
C LEU A 98 9.00 -11.59 -17.11
N GLU A 99 9.34 -11.99 -18.33
CA GLU A 99 10.48 -11.46 -19.10
C GLU A 99 10.26 -10.00 -19.53
N GLU A 100 9.06 -9.66 -20.02
CA GLU A 100 8.70 -8.29 -20.42
C GLU A 100 8.67 -7.34 -19.21
N ILE A 101 8.20 -7.80 -18.05
CA ILE A 101 8.23 -7.03 -16.80
C ILE A 101 9.69 -6.74 -16.38
N THR A 102 10.57 -7.74 -16.50
CA THR A 102 11.99 -7.61 -16.13
C THR A 102 12.75 -6.66 -17.07
N GLU A 103 12.45 -6.69 -18.37
CA GLU A 103 12.99 -5.75 -19.37
C GLU A 103 12.54 -4.31 -19.10
N GLU A 104 11.28 -4.10 -18.69
CA GLU A 104 10.72 -2.78 -18.40
C GLU A 104 11.28 -2.19 -17.10
N PHE A 105 11.59 -3.02 -16.11
CA PHE A 105 12.34 -2.63 -14.90
C PHE A 105 13.82 -2.28 -15.17
N ARG A 106 14.39 -2.71 -16.30
CA ARG A 106 15.82 -2.54 -16.64
C ARG A 106 16.10 -1.29 -17.49
N LYS A 107 15.07 -0.67 -18.07
CA LYS A 107 15.17 0.59 -18.83
C LYS A 107 15.23 1.79 -17.90
#